data_AF-A0A397S1G0-F1
#
_entry.id   AF-A0A397S1G0-F1
#
_cell.length_a   1.000
_cell.length_b   1.000
_cell.length_c   1.000
_cell.angle_alpha   90.00
_cell.angle_beta   90.00
_cell.angle_gamma   90.00
#
_symmetry.space_group_name_H-M   'P 1'
#
loop_
_entity.id
_entity.type
_entity.pdbx_description
1 polymer ?
#
loop_
_entity_poly.entity_id
_entity_poly.type
_entity_poly.pdbx_seq_one_letter_code
_entity_poly.pdbx_strand_id
1 'polypeptide(L)'
;MALTHVDLQTPEKMKKAIDINQAKELLIYTDFNFFWKFVDFNIYETTVPDRMHMLNLSIMKYLLEFAHEYLQQKVDAKAVKEMDHRLSKILCYPGLIILKNGLENVSKFTANDYCNIMKVIIFIIDNLYEDYKEEGILCRKLCSMFCLYLKIYMKLRQESFTDMELAELQVNIIKIFNV
;
A
#
# COMPACT_ATOMS: atom_id res chain seq x y z
N MET A 1 7.83 17.81 -43.72
CA MET A 1 8.47 16.63 -43.10
C MET A 1 7.39 15.84 -42.41
N ALA A 2 7.05 14.65 -42.92
CA ALA A 2 6.15 13.74 -42.21
C ALA A 2 6.90 13.21 -40.99
N LEU A 3 6.33 13.34 -39.80
CA LEU A 3 6.85 12.68 -38.60
C LEU A 3 6.87 11.18 -38.90
N THR A 4 8.07 10.61 -38.99
CA THR A 4 8.27 9.15 -39.04
C THR A 4 7.47 8.53 -37.91
N HIS A 5 6.76 7.44 -38.21
CA HIS A 5 5.96 6.65 -37.29
C HIS A 5 6.65 6.54 -35.92
N VAL A 6 6.17 7.31 -34.93
CA VAL A 6 6.70 7.23 -33.57
C VAL A 6 6.04 6.01 -32.95
N ASP A 7 6.80 4.92 -32.87
CA ASP A 7 6.34 3.72 -32.19
C ASP A 7 6.23 3.98 -30.69
N LEU A 8 4.99 4.06 -30.21
CA LEU A 8 4.68 4.12 -28.79
C LEU A 8 5.27 2.90 -28.08
N GLN A 9 6.13 3.14 -27.08
CA GLN A 9 6.64 2.10 -26.20
C GLN A 9 5.58 1.78 -25.14
N THR A 10 4.70 0.82 -25.46
CA THR A 10 3.71 0.30 -24.50
C THR A 10 4.36 -0.74 -23.57
N PRO A 11 3.77 -1.03 -22.40
CA PRO A 11 4.31 -2.02 -21.46
C PRO A 11 4.51 -3.38 -22.11
N GLU A 12 3.56 -3.79 -22.96
CA GLU A 12 3.58 -5.05 -23.70
C GLU A 12 4.70 -5.08 -24.74
N LYS A 13 4.92 -3.96 -25.46
CA LYS A 13 6.01 -3.84 -26.44
C LYS A 13 7.38 -3.83 -25.76
N MET A 14 7.52 -3.14 -24.63
CA MET A 14 8.75 -3.14 -23.84
C MET A 14 9.06 -4.53 -23.28
N LYS A 15 8.07 -5.21 -22.69
CA LYS A 15 8.22 -6.59 -22.19
C LYS A 15 8.61 -7.54 -23.32
N LYS A 16 7.91 -7.47 -24.46
CA LYS A 16 8.24 -8.27 -25.65
C LYS A 16 9.64 -7.99 -26.17
N ALA A 17 10.09 -6.73 -26.15
CA ALA A 17 11.45 -6.35 -26.55
C ALA A 17 12.53 -6.94 -25.63
N ILE A 18 12.25 -7.07 -24.32
CA ILE A 18 13.13 -7.79 -23.39
C ILE A 18 13.13 -9.29 -23.72
N ASP A 19 11.95 -9.89 -23.89
CA ASP A 19 11.80 -11.33 -24.16
C ASP A 19 12.53 -11.77 -25.46
N ILE A 20 12.62 -10.87 -26.45
CA ILE A 20 13.32 -11.10 -27.72
C ILE A 20 14.75 -10.52 -27.75
N ASN A 21 15.32 -10.14 -26.59
CA ASN A 21 16.69 -9.60 -26.44
C ASN A 21 16.99 -8.29 -27.21
N GLN A 22 15.97 -7.51 -27.57
CA GLN A 22 16.10 -6.19 -28.23
C GLN A 22 16.17 -5.01 -27.25
N ALA A 23 16.22 -5.28 -25.95
CA ALA A 23 16.21 -4.25 -24.91
C ALA A 23 17.27 -3.15 -25.14
N LYS A 24 18.50 -3.55 -25.50
CA LYS A 24 19.62 -2.62 -25.71
C LYS A 24 19.42 -1.67 -26.91
N GLU A 25 18.77 -2.14 -27.97
CA GLU A 25 18.46 -1.34 -29.17
C GLU A 25 17.41 -0.27 -28.89
N LEU A 26 16.50 -0.55 -27.95
CA LEU A 26 15.45 0.37 -27.51
C LEU A 26 15.83 1.16 -26.25
N LEU A 27 17.11 1.09 -25.82
CA LEU A 27 17.61 1.72 -24.58
C LEU A 27 16.82 1.30 -23.33
N ILE A 28 16.27 0.09 -23.34
CA ILE A 28 15.55 -0.51 -22.22
C ILE A 28 16.57 -1.18 -21.30
N TYR A 29 16.60 -0.75 -20.04
CA TYR A 29 17.35 -1.46 -19.00
C TYR A 29 16.65 -2.79 -18.68
N THR A 30 17.40 -3.89 -18.69
CA THR A 30 16.88 -5.25 -18.47
C THR A 30 16.65 -5.59 -17.00
N ASP A 31 16.64 -4.59 -16.12
CA ASP A 31 16.38 -4.81 -14.71
C ASP A 31 14.97 -5.35 -14.52
N PHE A 32 14.85 -6.34 -13.64
CA PHE A 32 13.59 -6.98 -13.35
C PHE A 32 12.59 -5.95 -12.80
N ASN A 33 11.56 -5.62 -13.57
CA ASN A 33 10.48 -4.76 -13.12
C ASN A 33 9.54 -5.55 -12.21
N PHE A 34 9.68 -5.33 -10.91
CA PHE A 34 8.88 -5.98 -9.87
C PHE A 34 7.37 -5.81 -10.08
N PHE A 35 6.94 -4.65 -10.57
CA PHE A 35 5.52 -4.33 -10.75
C PHE A 35 4.84 -5.16 -11.85
N TRP A 36 5.59 -5.74 -12.79
CA TRP A 36 5.03 -6.64 -13.81
C TRP A 36 4.45 -7.94 -13.26
N LYS A 37 4.71 -8.28 -11.99
CA LYS A 37 4.10 -9.43 -11.33
C LYS A 37 2.65 -9.21 -10.93
N PHE A 38 2.19 -7.97 -10.86
CA PHE A 38 0.88 -7.61 -10.33
C PHE A 38 0.06 -6.95 -11.42
N VAL A 39 -1.01 -7.61 -11.84
CA VAL A 39 -1.89 -7.13 -12.93
C VAL A 39 -2.47 -5.75 -12.58
N ASP A 40 -2.81 -5.51 -11.32
CA ASP A 40 -3.42 -4.25 -10.85
C ASP A 40 -2.40 -3.14 -10.52
N PHE A 41 -1.09 -3.40 -10.63
CA PHE A 41 0.00 -2.47 -10.30
C PHE A 41 0.89 -2.17 -11.51
N ASN A 42 0.31 -2.15 -12.72
CA ASN A 42 1.04 -1.72 -13.90
C ASN A 42 1.48 -0.24 -13.73
N ILE A 43 2.80 -0.01 -13.60
CA ILE A 43 3.37 1.34 -13.40
C ILE A 43 2.98 2.33 -14.50
N TYR A 44 2.67 1.83 -15.69
CA TYR A 44 2.30 2.63 -16.84
C TYR A 44 0.82 3.03 -16.84
N GLU A 45 -0.05 2.24 -16.20
CA GLU A 45 -1.47 2.56 -16.01
C GLU A 45 -1.73 3.40 -14.74
N THR A 46 -0.81 3.34 -13.78
CA THR A 46 -0.90 4.04 -12.49
C THR A 46 -0.39 5.48 -12.54
N THR A 47 -0.17 6.06 -13.74
CA THR A 47 0.28 7.45 -13.92
C THR A 47 -0.84 8.45 -13.63
N VAL A 48 -1.29 8.50 -12.37
CA VAL A 48 -2.07 9.59 -11.80
C VAL A 48 -1.09 10.59 -11.18
N PRO A 49 -1.25 11.91 -11.43
CA PRO A 49 -0.35 12.93 -10.93
C PRO A 49 -0.64 13.20 -9.44
N ASP A 50 -0.15 12.33 -8.55
CA ASP A 50 0.27 12.61 -7.17
C ASP A 50 0.67 11.30 -6.46
N ARG A 51 1.96 11.15 -6.15
CA ARG A 51 2.50 9.99 -5.43
C ARG A 51 1.86 9.83 -4.05
N MET A 52 1.53 10.93 -3.36
CA MET A 52 0.81 10.87 -2.08
C MET A 52 -0.62 10.37 -2.26
N HIS A 53 -1.30 10.79 -3.31
CA HIS A 53 -2.66 10.34 -3.60
C HIS A 53 -2.70 8.82 -3.79
N MET A 54 -1.78 8.26 -4.57
CA MET A 54 -1.68 6.81 -4.74
C MET A 54 -1.36 6.08 -3.42
N LEU A 55 -0.41 6.59 -2.62
CA LEU A 55 -0.09 5.96 -1.34
C LEU A 55 -1.27 5.98 -0.37
N ASN A 56 -1.96 7.12 -0.27
CA ASN A 56 -3.08 7.33 0.63
C ASN A 56 -4.33 6.55 0.19
N LEU A 57 -4.65 6.54 -1.10
CA LEU A 57 -5.94 6.04 -1.60
C LEU A 57 -5.85 4.60 -2.13
N SER A 58 -4.69 4.15 -2.59
CA SER A 58 -4.51 2.79 -3.11
C SER A 58 -3.99 1.83 -2.03
N ILE A 59 -2.80 2.07 -1.48
CA ILE A 59 -2.15 1.08 -0.60
C ILE A 59 -2.77 1.04 0.80
N MET A 60 -3.02 2.21 1.41
CA MET A 60 -3.65 2.25 2.74
C MET A 60 -5.06 1.66 2.73
N LYS A 61 -5.82 1.95 1.67
CA LYS A 61 -7.13 1.35 1.44
C LYS A 61 -7.04 -0.16 1.41
N TYR A 62 -6.17 -0.71 0.56
CA TYR A 62 -5.99 -2.16 0.45
C TYR A 62 -5.60 -2.80 1.79
N LEU A 63 -4.64 -2.21 2.52
CA LEU A 63 -4.19 -2.74 3.79
C LEU A 63 -5.30 -2.70 4.87
N LEU A 64 -6.14 -1.67 4.83
CA LEU A 64 -7.28 -1.52 5.74
C LEU A 64 -8.41 -2.49 5.41
N GLU A 65 -8.76 -2.63 4.13
CA GLU A 65 -9.74 -3.60 3.63
C GLU A 65 -9.30 -5.03 3.95
N PHE A 66 -8.02 -5.36 3.68
CA PHE A 66 -7.42 -6.64 4.04
C PHE A 66 -7.53 -6.92 5.54
N ALA A 67 -7.17 -5.98 6.40
CA ALA A 67 -7.24 -6.17 7.85
C ALA A 67 -8.68 -6.43 8.31
N HIS A 68 -9.64 -5.65 7.79
CA HIS A 68 -11.06 -5.83 8.11
C HIS A 68 -11.59 -7.20 7.65
N GLU A 69 -11.34 -7.57 6.39
CA GLU A 69 -11.75 -8.87 5.84
C GLU A 69 -11.09 -10.04 6.57
N TYR A 70 -9.80 -9.93 6.88
CA TYR A 70 -9.08 -10.94 7.65
C TYR A 70 -9.71 -11.15 9.03
N LEU A 71 -10.01 -10.08 9.77
CA LEU A 71 -10.67 -10.18 11.08
C LEU A 71 -12.03 -10.88 10.96
N GLN A 72 -12.81 -10.51 9.94
CA GLN A 72 -14.14 -11.06 9.73
C GLN A 72 -14.13 -12.54 9.35
N GLN A 73 -13.14 -12.98 8.57
CA GLN A 73 -13.07 -14.35 8.06
C GLN A 73 -12.28 -15.30 8.94
N LYS A 74 -11.26 -14.81 9.66
CA LYS A 74 -10.23 -15.64 10.31
C LYS A 74 -10.11 -15.44 11.82
N VAL A 75 -10.65 -14.36 12.38
CA VAL A 75 -10.61 -14.12 13.84
C VAL A 75 -12.00 -14.33 14.43
N ASP A 76 -12.83 -13.29 14.48
CA ASP A 76 -14.25 -13.36 14.83
C ASP A 76 -14.94 -12.00 14.55
N ALA A 77 -16.27 -12.00 14.60
CA ALA A 77 -17.06 -10.77 14.46
C ALA A 77 -16.89 -9.79 15.63
N LYS A 78 -16.34 -10.22 16.77
CA LYS A 78 -16.12 -9.37 17.94
C LYS A 78 -14.91 -8.46 17.71
N ALA A 79 -13.84 -8.97 17.10
CA ALA A 79 -12.65 -8.22 16.75
C ALA A 79 -12.95 -7.12 15.73
N VAL A 80 -13.81 -7.40 14.74
CA VAL A 80 -14.29 -6.37 13.79
C VAL A 80 -15.02 -5.25 14.53
N LYS A 81 -16.00 -5.59 15.37
CA LYS A 81 -16.76 -4.62 16.17
C LYS A 81 -15.86 -3.81 17.10
N GLU A 82 -14.87 -4.46 17.71
CA GLU A 82 -13.90 -3.79 18.58
C GLU A 82 -12.99 -2.84 17.78
N MET A 83 -12.59 -3.22 16.58
CA MET A 83 -11.81 -2.35 15.69
C MET A 83 -12.58 -1.08 15.32
N ASP A 84 -13.84 -1.24 14.90
CA ASP A 84 -14.74 -0.12 14.58
C ASP A 84 -14.99 0.77 15.82
N HIS A 85 -15.18 0.15 16.98
CA HIS A 85 -15.35 0.85 18.25
C HIS A 85 -14.11 1.67 18.62
N ARG A 86 -12.90 1.09 18.51
CA ARG A 86 -11.64 1.79 18.76
C ARG A 86 -11.43 2.95 17.80
N LEU A 87 -11.72 2.76 16.51
CA LEU A 87 -11.72 3.83 15.51
C LEU A 87 -12.64 4.97 15.91
N SER A 88 -13.88 4.65 16.31
CA SER A 88 -14.87 5.66 16.72
C SER A 88 -14.44 6.46 17.96
N LYS A 89 -13.69 5.85 18.88
CA LYS A 89 -13.26 6.47 20.15
C LYS A 89 -11.97 7.29 20.05
N ILE A 90 -10.97 6.81 19.32
CA ILE A 90 -9.65 7.46 19.24
C ILE A 90 -9.70 8.74 18.40
N LEU A 91 -10.68 8.90 17.50
CA LEU A 91 -10.77 10.05 16.60
C LEU A 91 -11.34 11.33 17.24
N CYS A 92 -11.64 11.35 18.54
CA CYS A 92 -12.12 12.53 19.25
C CYS A 92 -11.02 13.57 19.61
N TYR A 93 -9.76 13.35 19.21
CA TYR A 93 -8.70 14.34 19.44
C TYR A 93 -8.83 15.56 18.51
N PRO A 94 -8.57 16.79 19.00
CA PRO A 94 -8.57 17.99 18.17
C PRO A 94 -7.61 17.84 16.97
N GLY A 95 -8.13 17.95 15.74
CA GLY A 95 -7.36 17.86 14.50
C GLY A 95 -7.42 16.50 13.77
N LEU A 96 -8.12 15.51 14.32
CA LEU A 96 -8.51 14.28 13.60
C LEU A 96 -9.98 14.39 13.14
N ILE A 97 -10.28 13.97 11.90
CA ILE A 97 -11.66 13.94 11.40
C ILE A 97 -12.39 12.71 11.95
N ILE A 98 -13.62 12.92 12.42
CA ILE A 98 -14.47 11.88 13.00
C ILE A 98 -15.08 11.02 11.87
N LEU A 99 -14.62 9.78 11.74
CA LEU A 99 -15.31 8.74 10.97
C LEU A 99 -16.46 8.19 11.83
N LYS A 100 -17.66 8.76 11.65
CA LYS A 100 -18.82 8.46 12.50
C LYS A 100 -19.33 7.01 12.42
N ASN A 101 -18.92 6.25 11.41
CA ASN A 101 -19.48 4.93 11.10
C ASN A 101 -18.41 3.81 11.02
N GLY A 102 -17.26 3.93 11.69
CA GLY A 102 -16.21 2.90 11.62
C GLY A 102 -15.73 2.66 10.18
N LEU A 103 -15.46 1.40 9.81
CA LEU A 103 -15.00 1.00 8.47
C LEU A 103 -16.13 0.61 7.50
N GLU A 104 -17.39 0.77 7.89
CA GLU A 104 -18.55 0.34 7.09
C GLU A 104 -18.63 1.01 5.68
N ASN A 105 -17.94 2.13 5.47
CA ASN A 105 -17.92 2.87 4.21
C ASN A 105 -16.50 3.16 3.70
N VAL A 106 -15.53 2.26 3.91
CA VAL A 106 -14.14 2.44 3.44
C VAL A 106 -14.06 2.77 1.94
N SER A 107 -14.97 2.24 1.12
CA SER A 107 -15.06 2.55 -0.31
C SER A 107 -15.31 4.03 -0.64
N LYS A 108 -15.84 4.81 0.32
CA LYS A 108 -16.12 6.25 0.19
C LYS A 108 -15.07 7.13 0.86
N PHE A 109 -14.04 6.56 1.49
CA PHE A 109 -13.01 7.33 2.17
C PHE A 109 -12.19 8.16 1.17
N THR A 110 -11.94 9.40 1.54
CA THR A 110 -11.05 10.31 0.83
C THR A 110 -9.60 10.07 1.22
N ALA A 111 -8.64 10.60 0.45
CA ALA A 111 -7.22 10.58 0.83
C ALA A 111 -6.98 11.14 2.24
N ASN A 112 -7.76 12.16 2.64
CA ASN A 112 -7.62 12.78 3.95
C ASN A 112 -8.14 11.87 5.09
N ASP A 113 -9.15 11.04 4.83
CA ASP A 113 -9.63 10.05 5.80
C ASP A 113 -8.56 9.00 6.06
N TYR A 114 -7.94 8.46 5.01
CA TYR A 114 -6.80 7.53 5.14
C TYR A 114 -5.61 8.16 5.87
N CYS A 115 -5.26 9.41 5.58
CA CYS A 115 -4.23 10.14 6.33
C CYS A 115 -4.55 10.23 7.84
N ASN A 116 -5.82 10.41 8.20
CA ASN A 116 -6.21 10.45 9.62
C ASN A 116 -6.17 9.06 10.26
N ILE A 117 -6.58 8.02 9.53
CA ILE A 117 -6.48 6.63 9.98
C ILE A 117 -5.02 6.23 10.21
N MET A 118 -4.11 6.56 9.30
CA MET A 118 -2.67 6.26 9.42
C MET A 118 -2.07 6.73 10.76
N LYS A 119 -2.54 7.87 11.29
CA LYS A 119 -2.05 8.42 12.56
C LYS A 119 -2.44 7.57 13.77
N VAL A 120 -3.51 6.79 13.67
CA VAL A 120 -4.13 6.08 14.80
C VAL A 120 -4.15 4.55 14.63
N ILE A 121 -3.90 4.04 13.43
CA ILE A 121 -4.13 2.64 13.05
C ILE A 121 -3.37 1.63 13.91
N ILE A 122 -2.15 1.96 14.35
CA ILE A 122 -1.36 1.08 15.22
C ILE A 122 -2.06 0.89 16.56
N PHE A 123 -2.58 1.95 17.17
CA PHE A 123 -3.30 1.86 18.45
C PHE A 123 -4.63 1.12 18.33
N ILE A 124 -5.24 1.16 17.15
CA ILE A 124 -6.49 0.43 16.88
C ILE A 124 -6.23 -1.07 16.82
N ILE A 125 -5.18 -1.48 16.10
CA ILE A 125 -4.86 -2.89 15.86
C ILE A 125 -4.13 -3.51 17.04
N ASP A 126 -3.33 -2.74 17.79
CA ASP A 126 -2.55 -3.25 18.91
C ASP A 126 -3.44 -3.93 19.96
N ASN A 127 -3.08 -5.16 20.33
CA ASN A 127 -3.85 -6.00 21.26
C ASN A 127 -5.36 -6.09 20.89
N LEU A 128 -5.70 -6.08 19.60
CA LEU A 128 -7.09 -6.18 19.14
C LEU A 128 -7.68 -7.58 19.37
N TYR A 129 -6.85 -8.61 19.26
CA TYR A 129 -7.20 -10.00 19.53
C TYR A 129 -5.94 -10.74 20.05
N GLU A 130 -6.13 -11.71 20.94
CA GLU A 130 -5.05 -12.57 21.41
C GLU A 130 -4.83 -13.75 20.47
N ASP A 131 -3.61 -14.29 20.48
CA ASP A 131 -3.09 -15.36 19.63
C ASP A 131 -4.16 -16.42 19.31
N TYR A 132 -4.62 -16.41 18.07
CA TYR A 132 -5.59 -17.37 17.55
C TYR A 132 -4.92 -18.74 17.43
N LYS A 133 -5.62 -19.79 17.85
CA LYS A 133 -5.07 -21.16 18.02
C LYS A 133 -4.79 -21.92 16.72
N GLU A 134 -5.22 -21.42 15.56
CA GLU A 134 -5.03 -22.10 14.27
C GLU A 134 -4.56 -21.11 13.20
N GLU A 135 -3.31 -21.27 12.74
CA GLU A 135 -2.75 -20.70 11.48
C GLU A 135 -3.09 -19.24 11.12
N GLY A 136 -3.31 -18.37 12.12
CA GLY A 136 -3.64 -16.96 11.93
C GLY A 136 -2.44 -16.02 11.92
N ILE A 137 -2.61 -14.84 11.33
CA ILE A 137 -1.71 -13.70 11.51
C ILE A 137 -1.83 -13.22 12.95
N LEU A 138 -0.72 -13.26 13.69
CA LEU A 138 -0.64 -12.70 15.04
C LEU A 138 -0.91 -11.20 15.00
N CYS A 139 -1.61 -10.66 15.99
CA CYS A 139 -1.90 -9.23 16.11
C CYS A 139 -0.61 -8.37 16.01
N ARG A 140 0.49 -8.84 16.64
CA ARG A 140 1.83 -8.22 16.51
C ARG A 140 2.37 -8.19 15.07
N LYS A 141 2.06 -9.21 14.27
CA LYS A 141 2.48 -9.30 12.86
C LYS A 141 1.64 -8.36 11.99
N LEU A 142 0.34 -8.26 12.27
CA LEU A 142 -0.51 -7.26 11.60
C LEU A 142 -0.02 -5.83 11.94
N CYS A 143 0.23 -5.54 13.21
CA CYS A 143 0.82 -4.26 13.64
C CYS A 143 2.16 -3.98 12.94
N SER A 144 3.04 -4.98 12.81
CA SER A 144 4.33 -4.78 12.16
C SER A 144 4.20 -4.47 10.67
N MET A 145 3.21 -5.03 9.97
CA MET A 145 2.89 -4.69 8.58
C MET A 145 2.48 -3.22 8.45
N PHE A 146 1.55 -2.74 9.29
CA PHE A 146 1.17 -1.32 9.29
C PHE A 146 2.35 -0.40 9.66
N CYS A 147 3.15 -0.77 10.65
CA CYS A 147 4.36 -0.01 11.02
C CYS A 147 5.36 0.08 9.86
N LEU A 148 5.58 -1.01 9.12
CA LEU A 148 6.49 -1.04 7.98
C LEU A 148 5.96 -0.15 6.84
N TYR A 149 4.66 -0.23 6.56
CA TYR A 149 4.01 0.66 5.61
C TYR A 149 4.17 2.14 6.00
N LEU A 150 3.90 2.50 7.26
CA LEU A 150 4.05 3.89 7.74
C LEU A 150 5.51 4.38 7.62
N LYS A 151 6.50 3.52 7.88
CA LYS A 151 7.92 3.87 7.68
C LYS A 151 8.25 4.16 6.21
N ILE A 152 7.77 3.32 5.29
CA ILE A 152 7.93 3.53 3.86
C ILE A 152 7.22 4.81 3.43
N TYR A 153 6.00 5.03 3.92
CA TYR A 153 5.22 6.23 3.65
C TYR A 153 5.98 7.50 4.04
N MET A 154 6.56 7.55 5.25
CA MET A 154 7.37 8.70 5.67
C MET A 154 8.59 8.92 4.77
N LYS A 155 9.30 7.85 4.39
CA LYS A 155 10.45 7.93 3.47
C LYS A 155 10.03 8.46 2.11
N LEU A 156 8.94 7.93 1.53
CA LEU A 156 8.45 8.34 0.21
C LEU A 156 7.97 9.80 0.13
N ARG A 157 7.80 10.48 1.27
CA ARG A 157 7.52 11.92 1.32
C ARG A 157 8.76 12.81 1.28
N GLN A 158 9.96 12.24 1.42
CA GLN A 158 11.21 12.99 1.27
C GLN A 158 11.40 13.41 -0.19
N GLU A 159 11.87 14.64 -0.40
CA GLU A 159 12.16 15.16 -1.74
C GLU A 159 13.45 14.57 -2.34
N SER A 160 14.32 14.01 -1.50
CA SER A 160 15.60 13.42 -1.87
C SER A 160 15.99 12.27 -0.95
N PHE A 161 16.81 11.36 -1.46
CA PHE A 161 17.34 10.21 -0.71
C PHE A 161 18.86 10.14 -0.83
N THR A 162 19.51 9.73 0.25
CA THR A 162 20.87 9.19 0.21
C THR A 162 20.87 7.74 -0.28
N ASP A 163 22.02 7.24 -0.76
CA ASP A 163 22.15 5.82 -1.18
C ASP A 163 21.79 4.84 -0.06
N MET A 164 22.10 5.20 1.19
CA MET A 164 21.75 4.39 2.37
C MET A 164 20.23 4.38 2.60
N GLU A 165 19.57 5.53 2.50
CA GLU A 165 18.11 5.61 2.65
C GLU A 165 17.38 4.86 1.54
N LEU A 166 17.92 4.89 0.32
CA LEU A 166 17.39 4.16 -0.84
C LEU A 166 17.55 2.65 -0.66
N ALA A 167 18.72 2.19 -0.19
CA ALA A 167 18.94 0.78 0.13
C ALA A 167 18.00 0.29 1.23
N GLU A 168 17.78 1.10 2.27
CA GLU A 168 16.82 0.76 3.33
C GLU A 168 15.37 0.72 2.80
N LEU A 169 15.00 1.67 1.95
CA LEU A 169 13.68 1.71 1.30
C LEU A 169 13.46 0.44 0.46
N GLN A 170 14.45 0.02 -0.33
CA GLN A 170 14.40 -1.21 -1.11
C GLN A 170 14.18 -2.43 -0.21
N VAL A 171 14.93 -2.57 0.88
CA VAL A 171 14.77 -3.68 1.84
C VAL A 171 13.37 -3.68 2.45
N ASN A 172 12.84 -2.51 2.80
CA ASN A 172 11.50 -2.38 3.39
C ASN A 172 10.40 -2.75 2.39
N ILE A 173 10.53 -2.33 1.13
CA ILE A 173 9.61 -2.70 0.03
C ILE A 173 9.62 -4.21 -0.18
N ILE A 174 10.80 -4.83 -0.29
CA ILE A 174 10.93 -6.29 -0.48
C ILE A 174 10.25 -7.06 0.65
N LYS A 175 10.40 -6.59 1.90
CA LYS A 175 9.77 -7.20 3.06
C LYS A 175 8.24 -7.14 3.04
N ILE A 176 7.63 -6.14 2.40
CA ILE A 176 6.17 -6.08 2.27
C ILE A 176 5.69 -7.12 1.26
N PHE A 177 6.39 -7.25 0.14
CA PHE A 177 5.91 -8.06 -0.98
C PHE A 177 6.32 -9.54 -0.96
N ASN A 178 7.23 -9.93 -0.06
CA ASN A 178 7.68 -11.31 0.12
C ASN A 178 7.09 -11.97 1.40
N VAL A 179 5.98 -11.44 1.92
CA VAL A 179 5.17 -12.12 2.97
C VAL A 179 4.14 -13.02 2.31
#